data_AF-A0A938NHN2-F1
#
_entry.id   AF-A0A938NHN2-F1
#
_cell.length_a   1.000
_cell.length_b   1.000
_cell.length_c   1.000
_cell.angle_alpha   90.00
_cell.angle_beta   90.00
_cell.angle_gamma   90.00
#
_symmetry.space_group_name_H-M   'P 1'
#
loop_
_entity.id
_entity.type
_entity.pdbx_description
1 polymer ?
#
loop_
_entity_poly.entity_id
_entity_poly.type
_entity_poly.pdbx_seq_one_letter_code
_entity_poly.pdbx_strand_id
1 'polypeptide(L)'
;MANLGAGLAVQGPGTPRLERCTIRDNQAVGSGGGVLSEEDSQLTLVDCDLTGNRGGTGGGAGAGAGGLYLRDCRLTGNQADFGGGVGLMSTASVRIRDCVIAGNAALFWGGGLCADDAGFLLSGGRIDANTAGLEGGAAYLLDSAGQLAGCWIRDNASAGETGGLHLDGSRLSVTGSGLTGNGTAIRVTQPLAEPVDARLNWWGDSTGPFHPLENPSGQGDAVSDNVLFAPWTIETAAPTAGAALRLAARAARGGVELQMTLPVAGAVRLAVYDPTGRRVAVLREGFATAGASGLRWEGRDLSGRAVASGLYLFRLESGGRAVTARGLLIR
;
A
#
# COMPACT_ATOMS: atom_id res chain seq x y z
N MET A 1 5.09 -8.87 29.38
CA MET A 1 3.95 -8.75 28.46
C MET A 1 3.21 -7.48 28.83
N ALA A 2 3.12 -6.52 27.92
CA ALA A 2 2.29 -5.33 28.11
C ALA A 2 0.87 -5.63 27.63
N ASN A 3 -0.14 -4.97 28.22
CA ASN A 3 -1.52 -5.13 27.75
C ASN A 3 -1.73 -4.44 26.39
N LEU A 4 -1.05 -3.33 26.10
CA LEU A 4 -1.25 -2.48 24.92
C LEU A 4 0.06 -1.85 24.47
N GLY A 5 0.27 -1.68 23.15
CA GLY A 5 1.32 -0.81 22.59
C GLY A 5 2.72 -1.13 23.08
N ALA A 6 3.15 -2.40 23.02
CA ALA A 6 4.31 -2.89 23.78
C ALA A 6 5.64 -2.20 23.44
N GLY A 7 5.79 -1.62 22.24
CA GLY A 7 6.87 -0.69 21.92
C GLY A 7 6.51 0.78 22.25
N LEU A 8 5.39 1.26 21.75
CA LEU A 8 4.86 2.60 22.03
C LEU A 8 3.34 2.59 22.08
N ALA A 9 2.75 3.09 23.16
CA ALA A 9 1.33 3.41 23.26
C ALA A 9 1.13 4.92 23.34
N VAL A 10 0.22 5.46 22.54
CA VAL A 10 -0.24 6.85 22.60
C VAL A 10 -1.69 6.86 23.04
N GLN A 11 -1.94 7.45 24.22
CA GLN A 11 -3.25 7.58 24.83
C GLN A 11 -3.54 9.07 25.07
N GLY A 12 -4.81 9.47 24.93
CA GLY A 12 -5.24 10.87 25.02
C GLY A 12 -4.97 11.70 23.76
N PRO A 13 -5.34 13.00 23.77
CA PRO A 13 -5.19 13.91 22.65
C PRO A 13 -3.71 14.28 22.45
N GLY A 14 -2.99 13.42 21.74
CA GLY A 14 -1.58 13.60 21.42
C GLY A 14 -1.30 13.36 19.94
N THR A 15 -0.37 14.11 19.37
CA THR A 15 0.04 13.98 17.95
C THR A 15 1.54 13.65 17.78
N PRO A 16 2.08 12.65 18.50
CA PRO A 16 3.50 12.34 18.45
C PRO A 16 3.93 11.88 17.06
N ARG A 17 5.19 12.19 16.73
CA ARG A 17 5.80 11.88 15.44
C ARG A 17 7.13 11.17 15.64
N LEU A 18 7.25 9.99 15.04
CA LEU A 18 8.48 9.20 14.99
C LEU A 18 9.05 9.27 13.58
N GLU A 19 10.36 9.50 13.48
CA GLU A 19 11.06 9.53 12.21
C GLU A 19 12.31 8.66 12.30
N ARG A 20 12.49 7.75 11.34
CA ARG A 20 13.69 6.89 11.25
C ARG A 20 13.94 6.07 12.51
N CYS A 21 12.86 5.53 13.06
CA CYS A 21 12.90 4.67 14.24
C CYS A 21 12.74 3.20 13.83
N THR A 22 13.34 2.32 14.62
CA THR A 22 13.11 0.87 14.53
C THR A 22 12.36 0.42 15.78
N ILE A 23 11.17 -0.15 15.59
CA ILE A 23 10.35 -0.77 16.64
C ILE A 23 10.29 -2.25 16.32
N ARG A 24 11.00 -3.08 17.09
CA ARG A 24 11.12 -4.50 16.78
C ARG A 24 11.01 -5.40 17.98
N ASP A 25 10.57 -6.62 17.73
CA ASP A 25 10.55 -7.72 18.70
C ASP A 25 9.74 -7.39 19.97
N ASN A 26 8.72 -6.52 19.86
CA ASN A 26 7.84 -6.15 20.97
C ASN A 26 6.62 -7.07 21.04
N GLN A 27 6.11 -7.33 22.25
CA GLN A 27 4.97 -8.22 22.45
C GLN A 27 3.91 -7.61 23.38
N ALA A 28 2.75 -7.31 22.81
CA ALA A 28 1.52 -6.96 23.52
C ALA A 28 0.57 -8.16 23.55
N VAL A 29 -0.20 -8.28 24.64
CA VAL A 29 -1.31 -9.26 24.70
C VAL A 29 -2.53 -8.70 23.96
N GLY A 30 -2.83 -7.42 24.13
CA GLY A 30 -3.87 -6.70 23.40
C GLY A 30 -3.34 -6.04 22.14
N SER A 31 -3.79 -4.82 21.84
CA SER A 31 -3.54 -4.18 20.55
C SER A 31 -2.13 -3.57 20.42
N GLY A 32 -1.64 -3.50 19.17
CA GLY A 32 -0.43 -2.78 18.78
C GLY A 32 0.84 -3.39 19.35
N GLY A 33 1.26 -4.54 18.81
CA GLY A 33 2.49 -5.21 19.25
C GLY A 33 3.71 -4.28 19.21
N GLY A 34 3.89 -3.57 18.10
CA GLY A 34 4.89 -2.51 17.97
C GLY A 34 4.39 -1.17 18.52
N VAL A 35 3.43 -0.57 17.83
CA VAL A 35 2.87 0.73 18.20
C VAL A 35 1.34 0.71 18.28
N LEU A 36 0.78 1.56 19.13
CA LEU A 36 -0.65 1.72 19.31
C LEU A 36 -1.06 3.19 19.40
N SER A 37 -2.10 3.58 18.66
CA SER A 37 -2.80 4.87 18.78
C SER A 37 -4.24 4.63 19.25
N GLU A 38 -4.60 5.16 20.42
CA GLU A 38 -5.94 5.02 21.01
C GLU A 38 -6.62 6.37 21.27
N GLU A 39 -7.91 6.33 21.63
CA GLU A 39 -8.72 7.50 21.96
C GLU A 39 -8.68 8.56 20.85
N ASP A 40 -8.46 9.83 21.17
CA ASP A 40 -8.41 10.91 20.18
C ASP A 40 -6.97 11.22 19.69
N SER A 41 -6.05 10.25 19.82
CA SER A 41 -4.64 10.44 19.42
C SER A 41 -4.43 10.39 17.90
N GLN A 42 -3.34 10.98 17.41
CA GLN A 42 -2.86 10.82 16.04
C GLN A 42 -1.36 10.53 15.98
N LEU A 43 -0.99 9.26 15.92
CA LEU A 43 0.40 8.85 15.82
C LEU A 43 0.90 8.91 14.36
N THR A 44 2.01 9.62 14.13
CA THR A 44 2.67 9.71 12.82
C THR A 44 4.00 8.95 12.81
N LEU A 45 4.19 8.04 11.85
CA LEU A 45 5.45 7.35 11.59
C LEU A 45 5.96 7.61 10.18
N VAL A 46 7.28 7.73 10.09
CA VAL A 46 7.99 8.31 8.95
C VAL A 46 9.28 7.56 8.75
N ASP A 47 9.42 6.83 7.65
CA ASP A 47 10.66 6.09 7.36
C ASP A 47 11.06 5.19 8.55
N CYS A 48 10.05 4.61 9.21
CA CYS A 48 10.22 3.74 10.37
C CYS A 48 10.13 2.27 9.94
N ASP A 49 10.81 1.41 10.69
CA ASP A 49 10.76 -0.04 10.52
C ASP A 49 10.10 -0.70 11.73
N LEU A 50 9.00 -1.41 11.50
CA LEU A 50 8.21 -2.12 12.48
C LEU A 50 8.31 -3.60 12.16
N THR A 51 9.20 -4.32 12.85
CA THR A 51 9.59 -5.69 12.46
C THR A 51 9.44 -6.70 13.59
N GLY A 52 8.89 -7.87 13.30
CA GLY A 52 8.90 -8.98 14.27
C GLY A 52 8.10 -8.72 15.54
N ASN A 53 7.19 -7.75 15.52
CA ASN A 53 6.35 -7.42 16.67
C ASN A 53 5.12 -8.34 16.72
N ARG A 54 4.60 -8.57 17.93
CA ARG A 54 3.45 -9.43 18.18
C ARG A 54 2.38 -8.73 19.01
N GLY A 55 1.14 -8.76 18.55
CA GLY A 55 -0.03 -8.22 19.26
C GLY A 55 -1.22 -9.17 19.21
N GLY A 56 -2.31 -8.85 19.89
CA GLY A 56 -3.63 -9.44 19.65
C GLY A 56 -4.28 -8.84 18.40
N THR A 57 -4.33 -7.50 18.33
CA THR A 57 -4.82 -6.75 17.15
C THR A 57 -3.73 -5.81 16.66
N GLY A 58 -3.26 -5.98 15.44
CA GLY A 58 -2.17 -5.17 14.89
C GLY A 58 -0.81 -5.60 15.45
N GLY A 59 -0.13 -6.52 14.77
CA GLY A 59 1.17 -7.02 15.22
C GLY A 59 2.22 -5.91 15.14
N GLY A 60 2.30 -5.24 14.00
CA GLY A 60 3.16 -4.06 13.82
C GLY A 60 2.54 -2.81 14.43
N ALA A 61 1.36 -2.44 13.97
CA ALA A 61 0.66 -1.24 14.40
C ALA A 61 -0.83 -1.48 14.68
N GLY A 62 -1.34 -0.91 15.76
CA GLY A 62 -2.76 -0.89 16.10
C GLY A 62 -3.33 0.53 16.12
N ALA A 63 -4.59 0.67 15.73
CA ALA A 63 -5.37 1.89 15.96
C ALA A 63 -6.79 1.54 16.45
N GLY A 64 -7.21 2.18 17.54
CA GLY A 64 -8.61 2.22 17.99
C GLY A 64 -9.31 3.47 17.43
N ALA A 65 -10.11 4.18 18.23
CA ALA A 65 -10.70 5.48 17.82
C ALA A 65 -9.67 6.54 17.36
N GLY A 66 -8.38 6.32 17.63
CA GLY A 66 -7.28 7.19 17.23
C GLY A 66 -6.90 7.05 15.76
N GLY A 67 -6.21 8.05 15.24
CA GLY A 67 -5.67 8.06 13.89
C GLY A 67 -4.24 7.52 13.82
N LEU A 68 -3.91 6.81 12.74
CA LEU A 68 -2.54 6.40 12.46
C LEU A 68 -2.13 6.90 11.06
N TYR A 69 -0.97 7.55 10.98
CA TYR A 69 -0.38 7.98 9.71
C TYR A 69 0.98 7.33 9.50
N LEU A 70 1.07 6.46 8.49
CA LEU A 70 2.28 5.77 8.10
C LEU A 70 2.75 6.30 6.75
N ARG A 71 4.02 6.70 6.67
CA ARG A 71 4.64 6.98 5.36
C ARG A 71 6.06 6.48 5.26
N ASP A 72 6.37 5.87 4.11
CA ASP A 72 7.67 5.25 3.83
C ASP A 72 8.08 4.20 4.86
N CYS A 73 7.12 3.65 5.58
CA CYS A 73 7.37 2.69 6.64
C CYS A 73 7.44 1.27 6.09
N ARG A 74 8.15 0.41 6.83
CA ARG A 74 8.12 -1.03 6.64
C ARG A 74 7.46 -1.67 7.85
N LEU A 75 6.46 -2.50 7.60
CA LEU A 75 5.77 -3.33 8.58
C LEU A 75 5.97 -4.77 8.13
N THR A 76 6.95 -5.45 8.73
CA THR A 76 7.42 -6.75 8.23
C THR A 76 7.53 -7.83 9.29
N GLY A 77 7.16 -9.06 8.94
CA GLY A 77 7.34 -10.20 9.85
C GLY A 77 6.56 -10.09 11.16
N ASN A 78 5.53 -9.24 11.23
CA ASN A 78 4.74 -9.03 12.44
C ASN A 78 3.61 -10.07 12.52
N GLN A 79 3.17 -10.35 13.76
CA GLN A 79 2.21 -11.39 14.04
C GLN A 79 1.06 -10.87 14.91
N ALA A 80 -0.17 -11.24 14.60
CA ALA A 80 -1.31 -10.96 15.47
C ALA A 80 -2.41 -12.02 15.38
N ASP A 81 -3.43 -11.91 16.21
CA ASP A 81 -4.66 -12.67 16.00
C ASP A 81 -5.47 -12.06 14.84
N PHE A 82 -5.51 -10.73 14.80
CA PHE A 82 -6.16 -9.91 13.77
C PHE A 82 -5.20 -8.85 13.25
N GLY A 83 -4.99 -8.76 11.93
CA GLY A 83 -4.16 -7.70 11.38
C GLY A 83 -2.68 -7.91 11.69
N GLY A 84 -2.03 -8.90 11.08
CA GLY A 84 -0.64 -9.23 11.37
C GLY A 84 0.29 -8.03 11.26
N GLY A 85 0.13 -7.23 10.20
CA GLY A 85 0.80 -5.94 10.04
C GLY A 85 0.08 -4.81 10.78
N VAL A 86 -1.16 -4.53 10.39
CA VAL A 86 -1.98 -3.42 10.90
C VAL A 86 -3.35 -3.93 11.36
N GLY A 87 -3.77 -3.54 12.56
CA GLY A 87 -5.10 -3.83 13.10
C GLY A 87 -5.85 -2.56 13.44
N LEU A 88 -7.08 -2.43 12.95
CA LEU A 88 -7.94 -1.24 13.09
C LEU A 88 -9.28 -1.64 13.69
N MET A 89 -9.74 -0.92 14.71
CA MET A 89 -11.01 -1.17 15.39
C MET A 89 -11.69 0.13 15.81
N SER A 90 -13.00 0.08 16.08
CA SER A 90 -13.73 1.15 16.79
C SER A 90 -13.64 2.51 16.10
N THR A 91 -14.03 2.59 14.83
CA THR A 91 -14.03 3.80 13.99
C THR A 91 -12.65 4.37 13.65
N ALA A 92 -11.59 3.59 13.89
CA ALA A 92 -10.22 3.94 13.51
C ALA A 92 -10.13 4.43 12.07
N SER A 93 -9.24 5.41 11.83
CA SER A 93 -8.84 5.77 10.48
C SER A 93 -7.32 5.72 10.34
N VAL A 94 -6.84 4.90 9.42
CA VAL A 94 -5.41 4.87 9.05
C VAL A 94 -5.19 5.42 7.65
N ARG A 95 -4.12 6.20 7.51
CA ARG A 95 -3.60 6.64 6.22
C ARG A 95 -2.20 6.09 6.05
N ILE A 96 -2.02 5.30 4.99
CA ILE A 96 -0.80 4.57 4.68
C ILE A 96 -0.31 5.04 3.32
N ARG A 97 0.92 5.53 3.25
CA ARG A 97 1.47 6.06 2.00
C ARG A 97 2.85 5.51 1.73
N ASP A 98 3.05 4.97 0.52
CA ASP A 98 4.36 4.51 0.04
C ASP A 98 5.01 3.51 1.03
N CYS A 99 4.20 2.71 1.74
CA CYS A 99 4.65 1.78 2.76
C CYS A 99 4.76 0.35 2.22
N VAL A 100 5.50 -0.48 2.96
CA VAL A 100 5.59 -1.91 2.74
C VAL A 100 4.94 -2.64 3.91
N ILE A 101 3.88 -3.38 3.65
CA ILE A 101 3.27 -4.32 4.60
C ILE A 101 3.55 -5.72 4.06
N ALA A 102 4.57 -6.41 4.58
CA ALA A 102 5.01 -7.66 3.98
C ALA A 102 5.43 -8.77 4.93
N GLY A 103 5.10 -10.02 4.59
CA GLY A 103 5.49 -11.17 5.40
C GLY A 103 4.87 -11.17 6.79
N ASN A 104 3.73 -10.50 6.99
CA ASN A 104 3.03 -10.49 8.27
C ASN A 104 2.02 -11.64 8.33
N ALA A 105 1.73 -12.11 9.54
CA ALA A 105 0.83 -13.24 9.76
C ALA A 105 -0.27 -12.92 10.78
N ALA A 106 -1.51 -13.26 10.43
CA ALA A 106 -2.64 -13.24 11.35
C ALA A 106 -3.11 -14.67 11.66
N LEU A 107 -3.43 -14.95 12.91
CA LEU A 107 -4.01 -16.25 13.30
C LEU A 107 -5.38 -16.46 12.66
N PHE A 108 -6.19 -15.40 12.57
CA PHE A 108 -7.54 -15.50 12.04
C PHE A 108 -7.69 -14.70 10.75
N TRP A 109 -7.69 -13.37 10.82
CA TRP A 109 -8.08 -12.53 9.68
C TRP A 109 -7.08 -11.40 9.42
N GLY A 110 -6.89 -11.07 8.15
CA GLY A 110 -6.12 -9.89 7.76
C GLY A 110 -4.63 -10.06 8.01
N GLY A 111 -3.94 -10.90 7.22
CA GLY A 111 -2.50 -11.13 7.42
C GLY A 111 -1.69 -9.83 7.36
N GLY A 112 -1.98 -9.00 6.35
CA GLY A 112 -1.42 -7.65 6.22
C GLY A 112 -2.19 -6.62 7.06
N LEU A 113 -3.49 -6.52 6.85
CA LEU A 113 -4.36 -5.55 7.50
C LEU A 113 -5.70 -6.16 7.92
N CYS A 114 -6.19 -5.85 9.12
CA CYS A 114 -7.57 -6.14 9.53
C CYS A 114 -8.26 -4.83 9.93
N ALA A 115 -9.48 -4.63 9.43
CA ALA A 115 -10.35 -3.50 9.77
C ALA A 115 -11.71 -4.00 10.22
N ASP A 116 -12.16 -3.54 11.38
CA ASP A 116 -13.47 -3.84 11.96
C ASP A 116 -14.12 -2.53 12.42
N ASP A 117 -15.27 -2.20 11.82
CA ASP A 117 -15.93 -0.89 11.95
C ASP A 117 -14.94 0.28 11.77
N ALA A 118 -14.10 0.22 10.74
CA ALA A 118 -12.95 1.12 10.58
C ALA A 118 -12.70 1.54 9.12
N GLY A 119 -11.82 2.53 8.95
CA GLY A 119 -11.45 3.10 7.66
C GLY A 119 -9.95 3.01 7.37
N PHE A 120 -9.57 2.66 6.14
CA PHE A 120 -8.20 2.85 5.68
C PHE A 120 -8.10 3.49 4.29
N LEU A 121 -7.05 4.28 4.12
CA LEU A 121 -6.58 4.76 2.81
C LEU A 121 -5.13 4.34 2.64
N LEU A 122 -4.87 3.52 1.62
CA LEU A 122 -3.52 3.14 1.23
C LEU A 122 -3.24 3.62 -0.19
N SER A 123 -2.21 4.46 -0.31
CA SER A 123 -1.84 5.10 -1.57
C SER A 123 -0.36 4.91 -1.84
N GLY A 124 -0.03 4.25 -2.94
CA GLY A 124 1.34 3.82 -3.21
C GLY A 124 1.85 2.77 -2.20
N GLY A 125 2.83 2.00 -2.62
CA GLY A 125 3.42 0.94 -1.79
C GLY A 125 2.85 -0.44 -2.07
N ARG A 126 3.02 -1.35 -1.09
CA ARG A 126 2.76 -2.78 -1.30
C ARG A 126 2.24 -3.53 -0.07
N ILE A 127 1.35 -4.48 -0.31
CA ILE A 127 0.87 -5.51 0.63
C ILE A 127 1.30 -6.86 0.05
N ASP A 128 2.43 -7.39 0.50
CA ASP A 128 3.07 -8.55 -0.14
C ASP A 128 3.27 -9.73 0.82
N ALA A 129 3.02 -10.95 0.34
CA ALA A 129 3.40 -12.19 1.05
C ALA A 129 2.88 -12.27 2.50
N ASN A 130 1.71 -11.70 2.78
CA ASN A 130 1.09 -11.78 4.09
C ASN A 130 0.17 -13.01 4.16
N THR A 131 0.03 -13.59 5.36
CA THR A 131 -0.73 -14.84 5.57
C THR A 131 -1.80 -14.69 6.63
N ALA A 132 -3.00 -15.22 6.39
CA ALA A 132 -4.06 -15.31 7.40
C ALA A 132 -4.48 -16.77 7.62
N GLY A 133 -4.79 -17.15 8.87
CA GLY A 133 -5.26 -18.50 9.17
C GLY A 133 -6.68 -18.80 8.68
N LEU A 134 -7.50 -17.78 8.39
CA LEU A 134 -8.84 -17.94 7.81
C LEU A 134 -8.96 -17.19 6.48
N GLU A 135 -9.17 -15.88 6.50
CA GLU A 135 -9.47 -15.09 5.29
C GLU A 135 -8.70 -13.77 5.25
N GLY A 136 -8.51 -13.25 4.04
CA GLY A 136 -7.91 -11.94 3.81
C GLY A 136 -6.42 -11.94 4.11
N GLY A 137 -5.64 -12.75 3.38
CA GLY A 137 -4.18 -12.74 3.52
C GLY A 137 -3.59 -11.32 3.41
N ALA A 138 -4.04 -10.55 2.42
CA ALA A 138 -3.66 -9.15 2.26
C ALA A 138 -4.42 -8.26 3.23
N ALA A 139 -5.76 -8.30 3.17
CA ALA A 139 -6.60 -7.56 4.10
C ALA A 139 -7.96 -8.22 4.34
N TYR A 140 -8.49 -8.04 5.54
CA TYR A 140 -9.86 -8.39 5.92
C TYR A 140 -10.60 -7.16 6.41
N LEU A 141 -11.81 -6.93 5.91
CA LEU A 141 -12.67 -5.81 6.25
C LEU A 141 -14.03 -6.32 6.73
N LEU A 142 -14.44 -5.91 7.93
CA LEU A 142 -15.77 -6.13 8.50
C LEU A 142 -16.45 -4.78 8.76
N ASP A 143 -17.62 -4.56 8.18
CA ASP A 143 -18.40 -3.32 8.30
C ASP A 143 -17.55 -2.04 8.12
N SER A 144 -16.57 -2.11 7.23
CA SER A 144 -15.47 -1.17 7.12
C SER A 144 -15.43 -0.49 5.75
N ALA A 145 -14.56 0.52 5.63
CA ALA A 145 -14.30 1.21 4.37
C ALA A 145 -12.80 1.23 4.02
N GLY A 146 -12.46 0.81 2.80
CA GLY A 146 -11.09 0.83 2.29
C GLY A 146 -10.95 1.63 0.99
N GLN A 147 -9.77 2.22 0.79
CA GLN A 147 -9.36 2.77 -0.50
C GLN A 147 -7.92 2.37 -0.80
N LEU A 148 -7.70 1.82 -1.99
CA LEU A 148 -6.39 1.42 -2.51
C LEU A 148 -6.12 2.12 -3.84
N ALA A 149 -5.02 2.86 -3.93
CA ALA A 149 -4.66 3.60 -5.13
C ALA A 149 -3.17 3.44 -5.46
N GLY A 150 -2.84 2.96 -6.65
CA GLY A 150 -1.44 2.84 -7.07
C GLY A 150 -0.66 1.78 -6.30
N CYS A 151 -1.30 0.71 -5.84
CA CYS A 151 -0.70 -0.26 -4.92
C CYS A 151 -0.30 -1.56 -5.61
N TRP A 152 0.60 -2.31 -4.99
CA TRP A 152 0.84 -3.72 -5.31
C TRP A 152 0.32 -4.62 -4.19
N ILE A 153 -0.52 -5.59 -4.52
CA ILE A 153 -1.07 -6.57 -3.58
C ILE A 153 -0.71 -7.94 -4.13
N ARG A 154 0.32 -8.57 -3.55
CA ARG A 154 0.93 -9.73 -4.17
C ARG A 154 1.20 -10.88 -3.25
N ASP A 155 1.04 -12.08 -3.77
CA ASP A 155 1.49 -13.32 -3.13
C ASP A 155 0.94 -13.49 -1.71
N ASN A 156 -0.20 -12.86 -1.40
CA ASN A 156 -0.84 -12.99 -0.10
C ASN A 156 -1.70 -14.25 -0.08
N ALA A 157 -1.73 -14.94 1.05
CA ALA A 157 -2.38 -16.23 1.17
C ALA A 157 -3.26 -16.29 2.42
N SER A 158 -4.31 -17.10 2.36
CA SER A 158 -5.04 -17.51 3.56
C SER A 158 -5.31 -19.01 3.49
N ALA A 159 -5.64 -19.64 4.63
CA ALA A 159 -6.07 -21.04 4.60
C ALA A 159 -7.48 -21.22 4.03
N GLY A 160 -8.29 -20.15 4.04
CA GLY A 160 -9.58 -20.06 3.36
C GLY A 160 -9.45 -19.68 1.89
N GLU A 161 -10.50 -19.07 1.34
CA GLU A 161 -10.63 -18.86 -0.11
C GLU A 161 -9.99 -17.56 -0.61
N THR A 162 -9.64 -16.64 0.30
CA THR A 162 -9.25 -15.26 -0.04
C THR A 162 -7.86 -14.90 0.45
N GLY A 163 -6.84 -15.21 -0.36
CA GLY A 163 -5.50 -14.69 -0.13
C GLY A 163 -5.41 -13.18 -0.24
N GLY A 164 -6.22 -12.55 -1.08
CA GLY A 164 -6.23 -11.11 -1.31
C GLY A 164 -7.03 -10.31 -0.28
N LEU A 165 -7.99 -9.53 -0.78
CA LEU A 165 -8.84 -8.62 -0.02
C LEU A 165 -10.20 -9.28 0.23
N HIS A 166 -10.54 -9.51 1.50
CA HIS A 166 -11.82 -10.07 1.91
C HIS A 166 -12.72 -9.01 2.52
N LEU A 167 -13.97 -8.95 2.07
CA LEU A 167 -14.95 -7.95 2.48
C LEU A 167 -16.23 -8.61 3.00
N ASP A 168 -16.60 -8.24 4.22
CA ASP A 168 -17.86 -8.57 4.88
C ASP A 168 -18.57 -7.27 5.28
N GLY A 169 -19.76 -7.02 4.75
CA GLY A 169 -20.50 -5.76 4.97
C GLY A 169 -19.76 -4.47 4.55
N SER A 170 -18.66 -4.59 3.80
CA SER A 170 -17.65 -3.53 3.69
C SER A 170 -17.60 -2.87 2.30
N ARG A 171 -17.17 -1.61 2.26
CA ARG A 171 -16.96 -0.84 1.02
C ARG A 171 -15.48 -0.76 0.68
N LEU A 172 -15.16 -0.92 -0.61
CA LEU A 172 -13.78 -0.80 -1.09
C LEU A 172 -13.77 -0.15 -2.47
N SER A 173 -12.77 0.69 -2.71
CA SER A 173 -12.35 1.05 -4.07
C SER A 173 -10.88 0.70 -4.29
N VAL A 174 -10.58 0.14 -5.45
CA VAL A 174 -9.22 -0.19 -5.86
C VAL A 174 -8.97 0.40 -7.24
N THR A 175 -7.93 1.21 -7.38
CA THR A 175 -7.64 1.87 -8.67
C THR A 175 -6.15 1.92 -8.97
N GLY A 176 -5.79 1.78 -10.24
CA GLY A 176 -4.40 1.88 -10.71
C GLY A 176 -3.43 0.95 -9.99
N SER A 177 -3.92 -0.18 -9.49
CA SER A 177 -3.18 -1.12 -8.64
C SER A 177 -2.96 -2.45 -9.37
N GLY A 178 -1.98 -3.22 -8.89
CA GLY A 178 -1.71 -4.58 -9.36
C GLY A 178 -2.05 -5.60 -8.26
N LEU A 179 -2.93 -6.54 -8.57
CA LEU A 179 -3.35 -7.64 -7.71
C LEU A 179 -2.94 -8.95 -8.39
N THR A 180 -1.93 -9.62 -7.84
CA THR A 180 -1.33 -10.80 -8.50
C THR A 180 -0.88 -11.87 -7.51
N GLY A 181 -1.15 -13.15 -7.78
CA GLY A 181 -0.65 -14.25 -6.97
C GLY A 181 -1.37 -14.42 -5.63
N ASN A 182 -2.57 -13.85 -5.48
CA ASN A 182 -3.37 -13.95 -4.25
C ASN A 182 -4.40 -15.09 -4.32
N GLY A 183 -4.49 -15.81 -5.44
CA GLY A 183 -5.57 -16.76 -5.72
C GLY A 183 -6.87 -16.02 -6.00
N THR A 184 -7.64 -15.72 -4.96
CA THR A 184 -8.77 -14.78 -5.02
C THR A 184 -8.30 -13.40 -4.56
N ALA A 185 -8.23 -12.44 -5.49
CA ALA A 185 -7.78 -11.08 -5.23
C ALA A 185 -8.81 -10.25 -4.45
N ILE A 186 -10.09 -10.35 -4.77
CA ILE A 186 -11.17 -9.66 -4.07
C ILE A 186 -12.36 -10.60 -3.89
N ARG A 187 -12.81 -10.77 -2.64
CA ARG A 187 -14.01 -11.54 -2.31
C ARG A 187 -14.96 -10.69 -1.47
N VAL A 188 -16.23 -10.67 -1.88
CA VAL A 188 -17.34 -10.01 -1.20
C VAL A 188 -18.31 -11.10 -0.73
N THR A 189 -18.55 -11.21 0.57
CA THR A 189 -19.36 -12.32 1.14
C THR A 189 -20.80 -11.93 1.41
N GLN A 190 -21.06 -10.65 1.62
CA GLN A 190 -22.41 -10.11 1.76
C GLN A 190 -22.72 -9.21 0.56
N PRO A 191 -23.85 -9.42 -0.14
CA PRO A 191 -24.24 -8.58 -1.26
C PRO A 191 -24.30 -7.10 -0.82
N LEU A 192 -23.51 -6.27 -1.48
CA LEU A 192 -23.50 -4.84 -1.24
C LEU A 192 -24.57 -4.15 -2.08
N ALA A 193 -25.16 -3.08 -1.55
CA ALA A 193 -26.04 -2.21 -2.33
C ALA A 193 -25.30 -1.58 -3.52
N GLU A 194 -24.03 -1.25 -3.32
CA GLU A 194 -23.13 -0.75 -4.35
C GLU A 194 -21.95 -1.72 -4.51
N PRO A 195 -21.70 -2.27 -5.72
CA PRO A 195 -20.56 -3.13 -5.97
C PRO A 195 -19.21 -2.48 -5.65
N VAL A 196 -18.20 -3.30 -5.37
CA VAL A 196 -16.81 -2.85 -5.24
C VAL A 196 -16.30 -2.37 -6.61
N ASP A 197 -15.85 -1.12 -6.71
CA ASP A 197 -15.21 -0.62 -7.93
C ASP A 197 -13.71 -0.98 -7.93
N ALA A 198 -13.36 -1.99 -8.72
CA ALA A 198 -12.00 -2.47 -8.94
C ALA A 198 -11.61 -2.42 -10.42
N ARG A 199 -12.22 -1.52 -11.21
CA ARG A 199 -11.86 -1.31 -12.60
C ARG A 199 -10.49 -0.66 -12.71
N LEU A 200 -9.88 -0.78 -13.89
CA LEU A 200 -8.58 -0.15 -14.21
C LEU A 200 -7.45 -0.61 -13.27
N ASN A 201 -7.48 -1.89 -12.88
CA ASN A 201 -6.40 -2.58 -12.18
C ASN A 201 -5.78 -3.68 -13.03
N TRP A 202 -4.57 -4.11 -12.68
CA TRP A 202 -3.88 -5.25 -13.26
C TRP A 202 -4.12 -6.48 -12.40
N TRP A 203 -4.53 -7.58 -13.01
CA TRP A 203 -4.95 -8.80 -12.30
C TRP A 203 -3.97 -9.96 -12.43
N GLY A 204 -2.78 -9.71 -12.97
CA GLY A 204 -1.75 -10.73 -13.17
C GLY A 204 -1.74 -11.35 -14.56
N ASP A 205 -2.79 -11.16 -15.37
CA ASP A 205 -2.85 -11.61 -16.75
C ASP A 205 -3.63 -10.63 -17.66
N SER A 206 -3.25 -10.60 -18.94
CA SER A 206 -3.88 -9.76 -19.96
C SER A 206 -5.36 -10.09 -20.22
N THR A 207 -5.77 -11.32 -19.93
CA THR A 207 -7.16 -11.78 -20.01
C THR A 207 -8.03 -11.32 -18.82
N GLY A 208 -7.44 -10.62 -17.85
CA GLY A 208 -8.15 -10.08 -16.69
C GLY A 208 -8.38 -11.12 -15.59
N PRO A 209 -9.14 -10.75 -14.55
CA PRO A 209 -9.39 -11.65 -13.42
C PRO A 209 -10.33 -12.77 -13.82
N PHE A 210 -10.15 -13.94 -13.25
CA PHE A 210 -11.13 -15.02 -13.39
C PHE A 210 -12.44 -14.63 -12.70
N HIS A 211 -13.57 -14.80 -13.41
CA HIS A 211 -14.91 -14.78 -12.81
C HIS A 211 -15.78 -15.82 -13.52
N PRO A 212 -16.46 -16.74 -12.82
CA PRO A 212 -17.10 -17.91 -13.44
C PRO A 212 -18.19 -17.57 -14.47
N LEU A 213 -18.89 -16.45 -14.29
CA LEU A 213 -19.95 -16.00 -15.21
C LEU A 213 -19.50 -14.86 -16.14
N GLU A 214 -18.96 -13.78 -15.57
CA GLU A 214 -18.61 -12.56 -16.31
C GLU A 214 -17.26 -12.61 -17.06
N ASN A 215 -16.30 -13.44 -16.65
CA ASN A 215 -15.01 -13.62 -17.34
C ASN A 215 -14.41 -15.02 -17.15
N PRO A 216 -15.05 -16.08 -17.66
CA PRO A 216 -14.67 -17.47 -17.38
C PRO A 216 -13.32 -17.89 -18.00
N SER A 217 -12.81 -17.12 -18.97
CA SER A 217 -11.50 -17.33 -19.59
C SER A 217 -10.38 -16.49 -18.97
N GLY A 218 -10.67 -15.67 -17.95
CA GLY A 218 -9.67 -14.87 -17.25
C GLY A 218 -8.66 -15.77 -16.54
N GLN A 219 -7.36 -15.50 -16.73
CA GLN A 219 -6.25 -16.24 -16.12
C GLN A 219 -5.58 -15.47 -14.98
N GLY A 220 -6.00 -14.23 -14.72
CA GLY A 220 -5.56 -13.44 -13.57
C GLY A 220 -6.21 -13.90 -12.26
N ASP A 221 -5.80 -13.29 -11.15
CA ASP A 221 -6.38 -13.56 -9.83
C ASP A 221 -7.90 -13.40 -9.85
N ALA A 222 -8.59 -14.33 -9.19
CA ALA A 222 -10.04 -14.41 -9.22
C ALA A 222 -10.72 -13.28 -8.44
N VAL A 223 -11.95 -12.96 -8.85
CA VAL A 223 -12.87 -12.07 -8.12
C VAL A 223 -14.21 -12.77 -7.91
N SER A 224 -14.88 -12.45 -6.81
CA SER A 224 -16.27 -12.89 -6.57
C SER A 224 -17.28 -12.04 -7.32
N ASP A 225 -18.56 -12.41 -7.19
CA ASP A 225 -19.69 -11.54 -7.50
C ASP A 225 -19.59 -10.21 -6.73
N ASN A 226 -20.36 -9.20 -7.17
CA ASN A 226 -20.38 -7.84 -6.62
C ASN A 226 -19.05 -7.06 -6.72
N VAL A 227 -18.18 -7.43 -7.66
CA VAL A 227 -16.93 -6.71 -7.98
C VAL A 227 -16.97 -6.23 -9.42
N LEU A 228 -16.88 -4.92 -9.64
CA LEU A 228 -16.69 -4.34 -10.97
C LEU A 228 -15.22 -4.38 -11.31
N PHE A 229 -14.81 -5.24 -12.24
CA PHE A 229 -13.41 -5.39 -12.64
C PHE A 229 -13.13 -4.96 -14.09
N ALA A 230 -14.17 -4.88 -14.93
CA ALA A 230 -14.06 -4.48 -16.33
C ALA A 230 -14.40 -2.97 -16.54
N PRO A 231 -13.62 -2.23 -17.33
CA PRO A 231 -12.39 -2.66 -18.01
C PRO A 231 -11.24 -2.82 -17.02
N TRP A 232 -10.39 -3.83 -17.24
CA TRP A 232 -9.12 -3.96 -16.51
C TRP A 232 -7.98 -3.35 -17.32
N THR A 233 -6.86 -3.05 -16.63
CA THR A 233 -5.63 -2.72 -17.34
C THR A 233 -5.04 -3.99 -17.92
N ILE A 234 -4.53 -3.88 -19.14
CA ILE A 234 -3.71 -4.90 -19.78
C ILE A 234 -2.27 -4.40 -19.80
N GLU A 235 -1.31 -5.29 -19.59
CA GLU A 235 0.11 -4.99 -19.78
C GLU A 235 0.35 -4.41 -21.20
N THR A 236 -0.45 -4.84 -22.18
CA THR A 236 -0.40 -4.38 -23.56
C THR A 236 -1.50 -3.38 -23.93
N ALA A 237 -1.43 -2.13 -23.45
CA ALA A 237 -1.75 -1.06 -24.41
C ALA A 237 -0.60 -1.11 -25.42
N ALA A 238 -0.88 -1.44 -26.67
CA ALA A 238 0.13 -1.69 -27.70
C ALA A 238 1.30 -0.69 -27.54
N PRO A 239 2.56 -1.15 -27.52
CA PRO A 239 3.68 -0.23 -27.51
C PRO A 239 3.44 0.77 -28.63
N THR A 240 3.62 2.06 -28.36
CA THR A 240 3.92 2.94 -29.49
C THR A 240 5.18 2.33 -30.08
N ALA A 241 5.09 1.66 -31.23
CA ALA A 241 6.20 0.90 -31.77
C ALA A 241 7.43 1.83 -31.82
N GLY A 242 8.49 1.47 -31.07
CA GLY A 242 9.70 2.30 -30.91
C GLY A 242 9.76 3.21 -29.67
N ALA A 243 8.75 3.23 -28.79
CA ALA A 243 8.83 3.93 -27.51
C ALA A 243 9.82 3.22 -26.57
N ALA A 244 10.70 4.00 -25.95
CA ALA A 244 11.63 3.53 -24.92
C ALA A 244 11.17 4.05 -23.56
N LEU A 245 11.54 3.35 -22.48
CA LEU A 245 11.46 3.91 -21.14
C LEU A 245 12.27 5.21 -21.12
N ARG A 246 11.62 6.33 -20.82
CA ARG A 246 12.25 7.66 -20.80
C ARG A 246 11.88 8.40 -19.53
N LEU A 247 12.83 9.18 -19.06
CA LEU A 247 12.64 10.13 -17.98
C LEU A 247 13.42 11.39 -18.33
N ALA A 248 12.73 12.52 -18.34
CA ALA A 248 13.32 13.84 -18.48
C ALA A 248 12.98 14.67 -17.25
N ALA A 249 13.94 15.47 -16.81
CA ALA A 249 13.78 16.40 -15.70
C ALA A 249 14.12 17.80 -16.15
N ARG A 250 13.29 18.77 -15.79
CA ARG A 250 13.48 20.18 -16.10
C ARG A 250 13.33 20.99 -14.81
N ALA A 251 14.28 21.88 -14.57
CA ALA A 251 14.18 22.83 -13.46
C ALA A 251 12.97 23.73 -13.66
N ALA A 252 12.18 23.92 -12.59
CA ALA A 252 11.04 24.81 -12.56
C ALA A 252 11.11 25.68 -11.30
N ARG A 253 10.33 26.76 -11.25
CA ARG A 253 10.33 27.64 -10.07
C ARG A 253 9.82 26.88 -8.84
N GLY A 254 10.67 26.71 -7.84
CA GLY A 254 10.34 26.04 -6.58
C GLY A 254 10.27 24.51 -6.67
N GLY A 255 10.73 23.90 -7.77
CA GLY A 255 10.63 22.45 -7.96
C GLY A 255 11.31 21.93 -9.22
N VAL A 256 11.01 20.69 -9.56
CA VAL A 256 11.46 20.01 -10.79
C VAL A 256 10.24 19.39 -11.47
N GLU A 257 10.06 19.71 -12.74
CA GLU A 257 9.08 19.07 -13.61
C GLU A 257 9.69 17.82 -14.24
N LEU A 258 8.92 16.73 -14.25
CA LEU A 258 9.33 15.43 -14.76
C LEU A 258 8.38 15.00 -15.85
N GLN A 259 8.94 14.49 -16.93
CA GLN A 259 8.21 13.81 -18.00
C GLN A 259 8.72 12.37 -18.07
N MET A 260 7.83 11.42 -17.76
CA MET A 260 8.13 10.00 -17.92
C MET A 260 7.36 9.43 -19.11
N THR A 261 7.98 8.50 -19.83
CA THR A 261 7.32 7.72 -20.87
C THR A 261 7.51 6.24 -20.58
N LEU A 262 6.39 5.53 -20.46
CA LEU A 262 6.38 4.09 -20.29
C LEU A 262 6.07 3.43 -21.63
N PRO A 263 6.94 2.54 -22.13
CA PRO A 263 6.72 1.88 -23.42
C PRO A 263 5.59 0.85 -23.35
N VAL A 264 5.35 0.30 -22.16
CA VAL A 264 4.38 -0.75 -21.84
C VAL A 264 3.77 -0.39 -20.49
N ALA A 265 2.50 -0.72 -20.28
CA ALA A 265 1.87 -0.51 -18.98
C ALA A 265 2.48 -1.50 -17.98
N GLY A 266 2.73 -1.08 -16.74
CA GLY A 266 3.38 -1.98 -15.79
C GLY A 266 3.76 -1.32 -14.48
N ALA A 267 4.44 -2.11 -13.65
CA ALA A 267 5.03 -1.64 -12.41
C ALA A 267 6.01 -0.49 -12.67
N VAL A 268 5.87 0.58 -11.90
CA VAL A 268 6.77 1.72 -11.92
C VAL A 268 7.20 2.12 -10.52
N ARG A 269 8.45 2.54 -10.38
CA ARG A 269 8.93 3.30 -9.24
C ARG A 269 9.74 4.50 -9.75
N LEU A 270 9.29 5.71 -9.43
CA LEU A 270 9.97 6.96 -9.68
C LEU A 270 10.37 7.58 -8.34
N ALA A 271 11.67 7.61 -8.05
CA ALA A 271 12.22 8.15 -6.81
C ALA A 271 13.28 9.23 -7.06
N VAL A 272 13.44 10.14 -6.09
CA VAL A 272 14.42 11.23 -6.06
C VAL A 272 15.53 10.83 -5.11
N TYR A 273 16.77 11.11 -5.49
CA TYR A 273 17.98 10.85 -4.72
C TYR A 273 18.85 12.11 -4.66
N ASP A 274 19.52 12.33 -3.54
CA ASP A 274 20.55 13.36 -3.43
C ASP A 274 21.87 12.91 -4.10
N PRO A 275 22.87 13.79 -4.25
CA PRO A 275 24.14 13.44 -4.89
C PRO A 275 24.92 12.31 -4.21
N THR A 276 24.60 12.00 -2.94
CA THR A 276 25.23 10.89 -2.21
C THR A 276 24.57 9.55 -2.51
N GLY A 277 23.48 9.54 -3.29
CA GLY A 277 22.70 8.35 -3.60
C GLY A 277 21.67 8.00 -2.52
N ARG A 278 21.46 8.87 -1.53
CA ARG A 278 20.41 8.67 -0.53
C ARG A 278 19.06 9.04 -1.14
N ARG A 279 18.06 8.20 -0.94
CA ARG A 279 16.68 8.44 -1.40
C ARG A 279 16.06 9.60 -0.60
N VAL A 280 15.61 10.61 -1.32
CA VAL A 280 15.05 11.85 -0.78
C VAL A 280 13.54 11.91 -0.91
N ALA A 281 12.96 11.37 -1.98
CA ALA A 281 11.51 11.33 -2.17
C ALA A 281 11.10 10.12 -3.04
N VAL A 282 9.86 9.66 -2.92
CA VAL A 282 9.22 8.78 -3.90
C VAL A 282 8.07 9.58 -4.52
N LEU A 283 8.07 9.71 -5.85
CA LEU A 283 7.10 10.53 -6.58
C LEU A 283 5.98 9.69 -7.18
N ARG A 284 6.27 8.41 -7.47
CA ARG A 284 5.30 7.42 -7.92
C ARG A 284 5.83 6.03 -7.62
N GLU A 285 4.98 5.17 -7.10
CA GLU A 285 5.20 3.74 -6.97
C GLU A 285 3.86 3.05 -7.20
N GLY A 286 3.80 2.02 -8.06
CA GLY A 286 2.53 1.36 -8.40
C GLY A 286 2.44 0.88 -9.85
N PHE A 287 1.24 0.57 -10.33
CA PHE A 287 1.00 0.32 -11.75
C PHE A 287 0.81 1.67 -12.48
N ALA A 288 1.34 1.77 -13.69
CA ALA A 288 1.10 2.92 -14.55
C ALA A 288 0.83 2.46 -15.99
N THR A 289 -0.10 3.14 -16.65
CA THR A 289 -0.45 2.90 -18.04
C THR A 289 0.71 3.27 -18.97
N ALA A 290 0.80 2.60 -20.12
CA ALA A 290 1.74 3.00 -21.18
C ALA A 290 1.49 4.46 -21.62
N GLY A 291 2.53 5.11 -22.12
CA GLY A 291 2.48 6.48 -22.63
C GLY A 291 3.23 7.51 -21.79
N ALA A 292 3.10 8.78 -22.18
CA ALA A 292 3.75 9.90 -21.52
C ALA A 292 2.90 10.43 -20.36
N SER A 293 3.55 10.77 -19.24
CA SER A 293 2.88 11.42 -18.11
C SER A 293 3.81 12.40 -17.41
N GLY A 294 3.22 13.49 -16.91
CA GLY A 294 3.91 14.54 -16.17
C GLY A 294 3.80 14.35 -14.66
N LEU A 295 4.89 14.58 -13.94
CA LEU A 295 4.93 14.70 -12.49
C LEU A 295 5.70 15.96 -12.08
N ARG A 296 5.48 16.44 -10.86
CA ARG A 296 6.23 17.55 -10.29
C ARG A 296 6.74 17.21 -8.91
N TRP A 297 8.00 17.55 -8.64
CA TRP A 297 8.60 17.49 -7.32
C TRP A 297 8.84 18.90 -6.78
N GLU A 298 8.21 19.25 -5.67
CA GLU A 298 8.31 20.59 -5.04
C GLU A 298 9.58 20.77 -4.19
N GLY A 299 10.59 19.94 -4.40
CA GLY A 299 11.83 19.97 -3.62
C GLY A 299 11.63 19.58 -2.15
N ARG A 300 10.70 18.66 -1.86
CA ARG A 300 10.43 18.19 -0.49
C ARG A 300 10.96 16.78 -0.30
N ASP A 301 11.56 16.51 0.85
CA ASP A 301 11.96 15.15 1.21
C ASP A 301 10.74 14.30 1.61
N LEU A 302 10.98 13.02 1.90
CA LEU A 302 10.00 12.07 2.43
C LEU A 302 9.27 12.64 3.64
N SER A 303 9.94 13.47 4.46
CA SER A 303 9.40 14.11 5.66
C SER A 303 8.49 15.33 5.42
N GLY A 304 8.35 15.75 4.15
CA GLY A 304 7.66 16.96 3.73
C GLY A 304 8.49 18.23 3.88
N ARG A 305 9.73 18.13 4.36
CA ARG A 305 10.62 19.29 4.58
C ARG A 305 11.28 19.71 3.28
N ALA A 306 11.50 21.00 3.13
CA ALA A 306 12.22 21.56 2.00
C ALA A 306 13.69 21.07 2.03
N VAL A 307 14.17 20.50 0.92
CA VAL A 307 15.59 20.12 0.79
C VAL A 307 16.43 21.24 0.19
N ALA A 308 17.74 21.21 0.34
CA ALA A 308 18.62 22.27 -0.18
C ALA A 308 18.51 22.42 -1.71
N SER A 309 18.69 23.64 -2.22
CA SER A 309 18.91 23.85 -3.66
C SER A 309 20.15 23.07 -4.11
N GLY A 310 20.07 22.44 -5.27
CA GLY A 310 21.16 21.57 -5.74
C GLY A 310 20.74 20.56 -6.78
N LEU A 311 21.70 19.70 -7.14
CA LEU A 311 21.50 18.60 -8.07
C LEU A 311 20.79 17.44 -7.38
N TYR A 312 19.77 16.89 -8.04
CA TYR A 312 19.08 15.68 -7.63
C TYR A 312 18.99 14.69 -8.79
N LEU A 313 19.03 13.40 -8.45
CA LEU A 313 18.86 12.31 -9.41
C LEU A 313 17.43 11.77 -9.30
N PHE A 314 16.75 11.64 -10.43
CA PHE A 314 15.43 11.04 -10.53
C PHE A 314 15.59 9.70 -11.22
N ARG A 315 15.16 8.62 -10.59
CA ARG A 315 15.31 7.26 -11.12
C ARG A 315 13.93 6.65 -11.31
N LEU A 316 13.62 6.29 -12.55
CA LEU A 316 12.42 5.55 -12.94
C LEU A 316 12.78 4.11 -13.22
N GLU A 317 12.11 3.17 -12.57
CA GLU A 317 12.25 1.73 -12.75
C GLU A 317 10.94 1.16 -13.29
N SER A 318 11.01 0.34 -14.35
CA SER A 318 9.85 -0.36 -14.92
C SER A 318 10.28 -1.53 -15.80
N GLY A 319 9.57 -2.66 -15.74
CA GLY A 319 9.81 -3.83 -16.59
C GLY A 319 11.26 -4.34 -16.56
N GLY A 320 11.89 -4.33 -15.37
CA GLY A 320 13.30 -4.72 -15.20
C GLY A 320 14.34 -3.71 -15.73
N ARG A 321 13.92 -2.56 -16.24
CA ARG A 321 14.80 -1.49 -16.75
C ARG A 321 14.76 -0.29 -15.80
N ALA A 322 15.85 0.48 -15.78
CA ALA A 322 15.92 1.73 -15.04
C ALA A 322 16.50 2.84 -15.91
N VAL A 323 15.93 4.05 -15.81
CA VAL A 323 16.44 5.27 -16.42
C VAL A 323 16.60 6.35 -15.36
N THR A 324 17.60 7.21 -15.53
CA THR A 324 17.89 8.28 -14.58
C THR A 324 17.95 9.63 -15.29
N ALA A 325 17.33 10.64 -14.70
CA ALA A 325 17.42 12.02 -15.12
C ALA A 325 18.06 12.87 -14.01
N ARG A 326 18.72 13.95 -14.41
CA ARG A 326 19.30 14.94 -13.50
C ARG A 326 18.41 16.16 -13.49
N GLY A 327 18.00 16.62 -12.32
CA GLY A 327 17.24 17.86 -12.15
C GLY A 327 17.94 18.80 -11.18
N LEU A 328 17.85 20.10 -11.47
CA LEU A 328 18.37 21.14 -10.60
C LEU A 328 17.20 21.78 -9.85
N LEU A 329 17.23 21.72 -8.52
CA LEU A 329 16.30 22.43 -7.67
C LEU A 329 16.86 23.81 -7.37
N ILE A 330 16.16 24.86 -7.81
CA ILE A 330 16.48 26.26 -7.51
C ILE A 330 15.31 26.85 -6.72
N ARG A 331 15.60 27.54 -5.61
CA ARG A 331 14.62 28.25 -4.80
C ARG A 331 14.91 29.73 -4.77
#